data_AF-A0A7H1B5F7-F1
#
_entry.id   AF-A0A7H1B5F7-F1
#
_cell.length_a   1.000
_cell.length_b   1.000
_cell.length_c   1.000
_cell.angle_alpha   90.00
_cell.angle_beta   90.00
_cell.angle_gamma   90.00
#
_symmetry.space_group_name_H-M   'P 1'
#
loop_
_entity.id
_entity.type
_entity.pdbx_description
1 polymer ?
#
loop_
_entity_poly.entity_id
_entity_poly.type
_entity_poly.pdbx_seq_one_letter_code
_entity_poly.pdbx_strand_id
1 'polypeptide(L)'
;MAPAQPYDVALDLGTLRVLPSAGHDGLVRPLLLAAEPGPGPTDVTALERSLDHPTFSFLEHAHGRGFDVCLIGYADGDGPLDQLSGPVRQAVGHALRTRAGAEPLTVGGVGRGALAARHALLRMEEEGLHPETRFHYAVNSAEPSAEEAEYLTRRGNLPKTTENVKLITLSPEADTGSAPLLDPAYDDVYVTPAPGPGPGPLLPEDLATCLLNCLTAPAGSRL
;
A
#
# COMPACT_ATOMS: atom_id res chain seq x y z
N MET A 1 9.95 23.87 -13.94
CA MET A 1 8.74 23.16 -14.41
C MET A 1 7.72 23.22 -13.30
N ALA A 2 6.45 23.47 -13.62
CA ALA A 2 5.38 23.31 -12.63
C ALA A 2 5.26 21.81 -12.26
N PRO A 3 4.89 21.45 -11.01
CA PRO A 3 4.63 20.07 -10.67
C PRO A 3 3.54 19.50 -11.58
N ALA A 4 3.68 18.23 -11.98
CA ALA A 4 2.59 17.54 -12.65
C ALA A 4 1.38 17.51 -11.69
N GLN A 5 0.23 17.93 -12.20
CA GLN A 5 -0.99 18.02 -11.39
C GLN A 5 -1.49 16.61 -11.06
N PRO A 6 -2.11 16.40 -9.88
CA PRO A 6 -2.85 15.18 -9.59
C PRO A 6 -3.85 14.86 -10.69
N TYR A 7 -3.99 13.58 -11.01
CA TYR A 7 -4.96 13.11 -12.00
C TYR A 7 -5.53 11.74 -11.61
N ASP A 8 -6.73 11.46 -12.09
CA ASP A 8 -7.44 10.22 -11.81
C ASP A 8 -7.51 9.34 -13.07
N VAL A 9 -7.41 8.03 -12.86
CA VAL A 9 -7.53 6.99 -13.89
C VAL A 9 -8.66 6.06 -13.45
N ALA A 10 -9.64 5.87 -14.34
CA ALA A 10 -10.71 4.91 -14.11
C ALA A 10 -10.16 3.48 -14.17
N LEU A 11 -10.54 2.65 -13.21
CA LEU A 11 -10.28 1.21 -13.18
C LEU A 11 -11.63 0.49 -13.18
N ASP A 12 -11.68 -0.76 -13.62
CA ASP A 12 -12.91 -1.54 -13.37
C ASP A 12 -13.05 -1.73 -11.85
N LEU A 13 -14.23 -1.39 -11.33
CA LEU A 13 -14.57 -1.44 -9.90
C LEU A 13 -13.68 -0.55 -9.00
N GLY A 14 -13.05 0.49 -9.54
CA GLY A 14 -12.24 1.40 -8.73
C GLY A 14 -11.69 2.61 -9.45
N THR A 15 -10.80 3.32 -8.76
CA THR A 15 -10.12 4.52 -9.25
C THR A 15 -8.67 4.48 -8.81
N LEU A 16 -7.75 4.88 -9.69
CA LEU A 16 -6.37 5.18 -9.35
C LEU A 16 -6.19 6.70 -9.38
N ARG A 17 -5.84 7.29 -8.24
CA ARG A 17 -5.45 8.70 -8.16
C ARG A 17 -3.95 8.81 -8.08
N VAL A 18 -3.36 9.47 -9.07
CA VAL A 18 -1.91 9.68 -9.14
C VAL A 18 -1.56 11.04 -8.58
N LEU A 19 -0.56 11.07 -7.70
CA LEU A 19 -0.01 12.24 -7.01
C LEU A 19 1.48 12.37 -7.37
N PRO A 20 1.80 12.96 -8.53
CA PRO A 20 3.19 13.08 -8.98
C PRO A 20 4.01 14.02 -8.09
N SER A 21 5.28 13.70 -7.91
CA SER A 21 6.28 14.63 -7.37
C SER A 21 6.67 15.67 -8.42
N ALA A 22 7.16 16.81 -7.96
CA ALA A 22 7.50 17.93 -8.83
C ALA A 22 8.68 17.58 -9.77
N GLY A 23 8.53 17.90 -11.05
CA GLY A 23 9.60 17.74 -12.04
C GLY A 23 9.62 16.39 -12.77
N HIS A 24 8.71 15.48 -12.45
CA HIS A 24 8.55 14.21 -13.17
C HIS A 24 7.65 14.40 -14.41
N ASP A 25 8.04 13.78 -15.54
CA ASP A 25 7.31 13.76 -16.82
C ASP A 25 6.61 12.41 -17.10
N GLY A 26 6.73 11.46 -16.16
CA GLY A 26 6.05 10.17 -16.08
C GLY A 26 6.13 9.65 -14.64
N LEU A 27 5.59 8.46 -14.35
CA LEU A 27 5.66 7.94 -12.98
C LEU A 27 7.10 7.53 -12.60
N VAL A 28 7.65 8.08 -11.53
CA VAL A 28 8.97 7.75 -11.01
C VAL A 28 8.82 7.12 -9.64
N ARG A 29 9.46 5.96 -9.44
CA ARG A 29 9.40 5.15 -8.21
C ARG A 29 7.97 5.06 -7.65
N PRO A 30 7.03 4.43 -8.37
CA PRO A 30 5.62 4.49 -8.01
C PRO A 30 5.34 3.75 -6.69
N LEU A 31 4.68 4.42 -5.74
CA LEU A 31 4.21 3.87 -4.48
C LEU A 31 2.69 3.77 -4.50
N LEU A 32 2.18 2.55 -4.68
CA LEU A 32 0.76 2.24 -4.80
C LEU A 32 0.19 1.87 -3.42
N LEU A 33 -0.82 2.62 -2.99
CA LEU A 33 -1.53 2.45 -1.72
C LEU A 33 -3.00 2.11 -1.97
N ALA A 34 -3.37 0.87 -1.69
CA ALA A 34 -4.75 0.42 -1.63
C ALA A 34 -5.44 0.94 -0.36
N ALA A 35 -6.54 1.67 -0.54
CA ALA A 35 -7.35 2.19 0.55
C ALA A 35 -7.91 1.08 1.43
N GLU A 36 -8.31 1.43 2.66
CA GLU A 36 -9.23 0.56 3.40
C GLU A 36 -10.60 0.60 2.72
N PRO A 37 -11.11 -0.52 2.17
CA PRO A 37 -12.43 -0.55 1.58
C PRO A 37 -13.50 -0.35 2.66
N GLY A 38 -14.53 0.43 2.32
CA GLY A 38 -15.74 0.58 3.13
C GLY A 38 -16.98 0.55 2.24
N PRO A 39 -18.18 0.65 2.83
CA PRO A 39 -19.43 0.62 2.06
C PRO A 39 -19.45 1.72 1.00
N GLY A 40 -19.62 1.32 -0.27
CA GLY A 40 -19.67 2.24 -1.40
C GLY A 40 -18.31 2.78 -1.86
N PRO A 41 -18.31 3.86 -2.69
CA PRO A 41 -17.10 4.34 -3.31
C PRO A 41 -16.10 4.93 -2.31
N THR A 42 -14.82 4.62 -2.47
CA THR A 42 -13.74 5.25 -1.71
C THR A 42 -13.67 6.74 -2.02
N ASP A 43 -13.74 7.58 -0.98
CA ASP A 43 -13.40 9.01 -1.08
C ASP A 43 -11.87 9.17 -1.15
N VAL A 44 -11.33 9.13 -2.37
CA VAL A 44 -9.89 9.26 -2.63
C VAL A 44 -9.33 10.63 -2.21
N THR A 45 -10.17 11.67 -2.14
CA THR A 45 -9.76 13.00 -1.66
C THR A 45 -9.66 13.02 -0.14
N ALA A 46 -10.55 12.33 0.58
CA ALA A 46 -10.37 12.12 2.02
C ALA A 46 -9.15 11.27 2.33
N LEU A 47 -8.88 10.22 1.54
CA LEU A 47 -7.68 9.40 1.67
C LEU A 47 -6.41 10.23 1.46
N GLU A 48 -6.35 11.05 0.41
CA GLU A 48 -5.24 11.98 0.17
C GLU A 48 -5.01 12.91 1.37
N ARG A 49 -6.08 13.55 1.89
CA ARG A 49 -6.00 14.41 3.07
C ARG A 49 -5.53 13.67 4.33
N SER A 50 -5.80 12.37 4.45
CA SER A 50 -5.34 11.56 5.58
C SER A 50 -3.84 11.25 5.52
N LEU A 51 -3.26 11.26 4.31
CA LEU A 51 -1.82 11.13 4.08
C LEU A 51 -1.11 12.48 4.18
N ASP A 52 -1.77 13.57 3.80
CA ASP A 52 -1.26 14.95 3.91
C ASP A 52 -1.82 15.65 5.16
N HIS A 53 -1.69 15.00 6.31
CA HIS A 53 -2.26 15.52 7.55
C HIS A 53 -1.40 16.69 8.11
N PRO A 54 -2.00 17.73 8.72
CA PRO A 54 -1.23 18.88 9.23
C PRO A 54 -0.15 18.57 10.27
N THR A 55 -0.29 17.45 11.00
CA THR A 55 0.72 17.03 11.98
C THR A 55 1.89 16.29 11.34
N PHE A 56 1.67 15.67 10.18
CA PHE A 56 2.68 14.94 9.43
C PHE A 56 2.19 14.68 8.00
N SER A 57 2.90 15.22 7.01
CA SER A 57 2.62 14.96 5.60
C SER A 57 3.44 13.78 5.08
N PHE A 58 2.80 12.62 4.91
CA PHE A 58 3.43 11.50 4.22
C PHE A 58 3.77 11.84 2.77
N LEU A 59 2.90 12.60 2.08
CA LEU A 59 3.11 12.98 0.68
C LEU A 59 4.38 13.81 0.50
N GLU A 60 4.58 14.84 1.33
CA GLU A 60 5.79 15.67 1.29
C GLU A 60 7.06 14.82 1.48
N HIS A 61 7.05 13.90 2.45
CA HIS A 61 8.21 13.06 2.75
C HIS A 61 8.46 11.98 1.69
N ALA A 62 7.42 11.48 1.04
CA ALA A 62 7.53 10.54 -0.08
C ALA A 62 8.05 11.25 -1.33
N HIS A 63 7.48 12.40 -1.68
CA HIS A 63 7.91 13.25 -2.79
C HIS A 63 9.35 13.73 -2.62
N GLY A 64 9.75 14.13 -1.42
CA GLY A 64 11.13 14.51 -1.08
C GLY A 64 12.15 13.38 -1.25
N ARG A 65 11.69 12.12 -1.28
CA ARG A 65 12.50 10.92 -1.59
C ARG A 65 12.34 10.45 -3.04
N GLY A 66 11.60 11.20 -3.87
CA GLY A 66 11.41 10.94 -5.29
C GLY A 66 10.39 9.86 -5.63
N PHE A 67 9.47 9.54 -4.72
CA PHE A 67 8.35 8.65 -5.01
C PHE A 67 7.17 9.43 -5.59
N ASP A 68 6.51 8.89 -6.59
CA ASP A 68 5.15 9.27 -6.97
C ASP A 68 4.15 8.41 -6.20
N VAL A 69 3.19 9.03 -5.53
CA VAL A 69 2.20 8.32 -4.71
C VAL A 69 0.94 8.07 -5.54
N CYS A 70 0.45 6.83 -5.50
CA CYS A 70 -0.71 6.38 -6.27
C CYS A 70 -1.74 5.78 -5.32
N LEU A 71 -2.92 6.37 -5.20
CA LEU A 71 -3.98 5.91 -4.31
C LEU A 71 -4.99 5.07 -5.08
N ILE A 72 -5.27 3.87 -4.60
CA ILE A 72 -6.25 2.97 -5.20
C ILE A 72 -7.50 2.98 -4.34
N GLY A 73 -8.58 3.49 -4.92
CA GLY A 73 -9.94 3.44 -4.36
C GLY A 73 -10.79 2.36 -5.03
N TYR A 74 -11.85 1.96 -4.34
CA TYR A 74 -12.82 0.97 -4.78
C TYR A 74 -14.15 1.65 -5.11
N ALA A 75 -14.88 1.08 -6.07
CA ALA A 75 -16.27 1.49 -6.35
C ALA A 75 -17.24 0.99 -5.27
N ASP A 76 -16.92 -0.17 -4.68
CA ASP A 76 -17.61 -0.74 -3.53
C ASP A 76 -16.62 -1.61 -2.74
N GLY A 77 -16.50 -1.35 -1.44
CA GLY A 77 -15.58 -2.07 -0.55
C GLY A 77 -16.12 -3.39 0.01
N ASP A 78 -17.41 -3.67 -0.13
CA ASP A 78 -18.06 -4.85 0.46
C ASP A 78 -17.87 -6.14 -0.38
N GLY A 79 -17.18 -6.03 -1.52
CA GLY A 79 -16.92 -7.15 -2.42
C GLY A 79 -15.95 -8.21 -1.84
N PRO A 80 -15.99 -9.45 -2.38
CA PRO A 80 -15.01 -10.48 -2.05
C PRO A 80 -13.59 -10.05 -2.44
N LEU A 81 -12.58 -10.63 -1.79
CA LEU A 81 -11.17 -10.25 -1.97
C LEU A 81 -10.69 -10.31 -3.43
N ASP A 82 -11.19 -11.27 -4.21
CA ASP A 82 -10.85 -11.37 -5.63
C ASP A 82 -11.27 -10.11 -6.42
N GLN A 83 -12.48 -9.60 -6.16
CA GLN A 83 -12.98 -8.36 -6.76
C GLN A 83 -12.16 -7.14 -6.30
N LEU A 84 -11.86 -7.06 -5.00
CA LEU A 84 -11.01 -5.98 -4.46
C LEU A 84 -9.59 -6.04 -5.01
N SER A 85 -9.07 -7.22 -5.35
CA SER A 85 -7.73 -7.33 -5.96
C SER A 85 -7.69 -6.83 -7.41
N GLY A 86 -8.84 -6.74 -8.08
CA GLY A 86 -8.97 -6.27 -9.47
C GLY A 86 -8.40 -4.87 -9.69
N PRO A 87 -8.92 -3.83 -8.99
CA PRO A 87 -8.37 -2.48 -9.06
C PRO A 87 -6.86 -2.41 -8.78
N VAL A 88 -6.34 -3.19 -7.83
CA VAL A 88 -4.90 -3.20 -7.56
C VAL A 88 -4.10 -3.74 -8.76
N ARG A 89 -4.54 -4.85 -9.37
CA ARG A 89 -3.88 -5.41 -10.57
C ARG A 89 -3.90 -4.41 -11.73
N GLN A 90 -5.01 -3.70 -11.90
CA GLN A 90 -5.12 -2.66 -12.95
C GLN A 90 -4.20 -1.47 -12.66
N ALA A 91 -4.11 -1.03 -11.41
CA ALA A 91 -3.22 0.04 -11.01
C ALA A 91 -1.74 -0.33 -11.19
N VAL A 92 -1.33 -1.55 -10.80
CA VAL A 92 0.01 -2.08 -11.08
C VAL A 92 0.28 -2.07 -12.58
N GLY A 93 -0.65 -2.61 -13.38
CA GLY A 93 -0.51 -2.60 -14.84
C GLY A 93 -0.44 -1.19 -15.44
N HIS A 94 -1.20 -0.23 -14.90
CA HIS A 94 -1.09 1.18 -15.29
C HIS A 94 0.29 1.73 -14.97
N ALA A 95 0.76 1.56 -13.73
CA ALA A 95 2.05 2.07 -13.27
C ALA A 95 3.22 1.51 -14.11
N LEU A 96 3.20 0.22 -14.46
CA LEU A 96 4.22 -0.38 -15.32
C LEU A 96 4.25 0.23 -16.73
N ARG A 97 3.08 0.62 -17.27
CA ARG A 97 2.98 1.22 -18.61
C ARG A 97 3.35 2.70 -18.65
N THR A 98 3.16 3.42 -17.54
CA THR A 98 3.32 4.89 -17.50
C THR A 98 4.55 5.34 -16.72
N ARG A 99 5.27 4.44 -16.05
CA ARG A 99 6.53 4.78 -15.38
C ARG A 99 7.62 5.22 -16.34
N ALA A 100 8.34 6.24 -15.93
CA ALA A 100 9.59 6.65 -16.54
C ALA A 100 10.71 5.77 -15.98
N GLY A 101 11.37 5.00 -16.86
CA GLY A 101 12.48 4.13 -16.50
C GLY A 101 12.06 2.74 -15.99
N ALA A 102 12.97 2.11 -15.24
CA ALA A 102 12.89 0.72 -14.82
C ALA A 102 12.91 0.56 -13.28
N GLU A 103 12.68 1.65 -12.54
CA GLU A 103 12.55 1.57 -11.09
C GLU A 103 11.38 0.66 -10.71
N PRO A 104 11.57 -0.28 -9.76
CA PRO A 104 10.54 -1.21 -9.38
C PRO A 104 9.41 -0.52 -8.60
N LEU A 105 8.23 -1.13 -8.64
CA LEU A 105 7.07 -0.64 -7.92
C LEU A 105 7.18 -0.95 -6.42
N THR A 106 6.53 -0.11 -5.62
CA THR A 106 6.15 -0.41 -4.23
C THR A 106 4.64 -0.53 -4.19
N VAL A 107 4.11 -1.64 -3.69
CA VAL A 107 2.67 -1.94 -3.72
C VAL A 107 2.21 -2.38 -2.34
N GLY A 108 1.15 -1.78 -1.83
CA GLY A 108 0.63 -2.14 -0.52
C GLY A 108 -0.72 -1.53 -0.25
N GLY A 109 -1.11 -1.52 1.01
CA GLY A 109 -2.38 -0.93 1.41
C GLY A 109 -2.59 -0.90 2.91
N VAL A 110 -3.79 -0.47 3.28
CA VAL A 110 -4.27 -0.45 4.67
C VAL A 110 -5.36 -1.50 4.86
N GLY A 111 -5.39 -2.17 6.02
CA GLY A 111 -6.41 -3.15 6.43
C GLY A 111 -6.80 -4.18 5.36
N ARG A 112 -8.07 -4.24 4.92
CA ARG A 112 -8.50 -5.13 3.82
C ARG A 112 -7.87 -4.75 2.48
N GLY A 113 -7.53 -3.48 2.27
CA GLY A 113 -6.76 -3.04 1.11
C GLY A 113 -5.35 -3.64 1.06
N ALA A 114 -4.71 -3.84 2.21
CA ALA A 114 -3.44 -4.56 2.30
C ALA A 114 -3.59 -6.03 1.87
N LEU A 115 -4.67 -6.70 2.29
CA LEU A 115 -4.98 -8.05 1.82
C LEU A 115 -5.25 -8.08 0.32
N ALA A 116 -5.98 -7.09 -0.22
CA ALA A 116 -6.26 -6.99 -1.65
C ALA A 116 -4.97 -6.81 -2.46
N ALA A 117 -4.01 -6.01 -1.96
CA ALA A 117 -2.71 -5.84 -2.57
C ALA A 117 -1.89 -7.13 -2.59
N ARG A 118 -1.83 -7.83 -1.45
CA ARG A 118 -1.21 -9.14 -1.34
C ARG A 118 -1.82 -10.16 -2.29
N HIS A 119 -3.16 -10.24 -2.33
CA HIS A 119 -3.90 -11.12 -3.22
C HIS A 119 -3.61 -10.83 -4.69
N ALA A 120 -3.61 -9.55 -5.07
CA ALA A 120 -3.32 -9.09 -6.42
C ALA A 120 -1.94 -9.54 -6.90
N LEU A 121 -0.90 -9.32 -6.09
CA LEU A 121 0.47 -9.70 -6.43
C LEU A 121 0.62 -11.22 -6.56
N LEU A 122 0.08 -12.00 -5.61
CA LEU A 122 0.08 -13.47 -5.70
C LEU A 122 -0.68 -13.99 -6.92
N ARG A 123 -1.79 -13.34 -7.28
CA ARG A 123 -2.57 -13.70 -8.46
C ARG A 123 -1.79 -13.42 -9.74
N MET A 124 -1.08 -12.30 -9.81
CA MET A 124 -0.20 -11.98 -10.94
C MET A 124 0.93 -13.00 -11.08
N GLU A 125 1.58 -13.39 -9.97
CA GLU A 125 2.60 -14.45 -9.97
C GLU A 125 2.05 -15.80 -10.47
N GLU A 126 0.85 -16.18 -10.04
CA GLU A 126 0.17 -17.40 -10.51
C GLU A 126 -0.13 -17.37 -12.02
N GLU A 127 -0.51 -16.21 -12.53
CA GLU A 127 -0.80 -16.00 -13.96
C GLU A 127 0.48 -15.85 -14.80
N GLY A 128 1.67 -15.97 -14.19
CA GLY A 128 2.95 -15.80 -14.86
C GLY A 128 3.27 -14.35 -15.25
N LEU A 129 2.58 -13.38 -14.64
CA LEU A 129 2.82 -11.96 -14.81
C LEU A 129 3.88 -11.51 -13.80
N HIS A 130 4.88 -10.77 -14.26
CA HIS A 130 5.87 -10.16 -13.38
C HIS A 130 5.41 -8.75 -12.99
N PRO A 131 5.01 -8.50 -11.73
CA PRO A 131 4.51 -7.19 -11.31
C PRO A 131 5.62 -6.13 -11.17
N GLU A 132 6.89 -6.50 -11.41
CA GLU A 132 8.10 -5.70 -11.18
C GLU A 132 8.05 -4.90 -9.88
N THR A 133 7.48 -5.53 -8.86
CA THR A 133 7.32 -4.97 -7.53
C THR A 133 8.52 -5.43 -6.71
N ARG A 134 9.25 -4.47 -6.13
CA ARG A 134 10.33 -4.78 -5.18
C ARG A 134 9.80 -4.87 -3.77
N PHE A 135 8.85 -4.01 -3.42
CA PHE A 135 8.33 -3.92 -2.06
C PHE A 135 6.84 -4.19 -2.02
N HIS A 136 6.45 -5.17 -1.21
CA HIS A 136 5.07 -5.32 -0.75
C HIS A 136 4.98 -4.78 0.69
N TYR A 137 4.00 -3.93 0.98
CA TYR A 137 3.81 -3.43 2.35
C TYR A 137 2.36 -3.52 2.83
N ALA A 138 2.18 -3.76 4.12
CA ALA A 138 0.86 -3.96 4.72
C ALA A 138 0.71 -3.14 6.00
N VAL A 139 -0.18 -2.15 5.99
CA VAL A 139 -0.46 -1.27 7.15
C VAL A 139 -1.71 -1.77 7.84
N ASN A 140 -1.62 -2.14 9.12
CA ASN A 140 -2.77 -2.60 9.91
C ASN A 140 -3.63 -3.65 9.19
N SER A 141 -3.00 -4.55 8.44
CA SER A 141 -3.69 -5.53 7.58
C SER A 141 -4.78 -6.26 8.34
N ALA A 142 -5.96 -6.38 7.71
CA ALA A 142 -7.05 -7.19 8.23
C ALA A 142 -6.64 -8.67 8.27
N GLU A 143 -7.31 -9.45 9.13
CA GLU A 143 -7.21 -10.90 9.10
C GLU A 143 -8.02 -11.45 7.92
N PRO A 144 -7.46 -12.37 7.11
CA PRO A 144 -8.23 -13.03 6.07
C PRO A 144 -9.27 -13.98 6.67
N SER A 145 -10.41 -14.13 5.99
CA SER A 145 -11.34 -15.24 6.24
C SER A 145 -10.67 -16.59 6.01
N ALA A 146 -11.28 -17.68 6.47
CA ALA A 146 -10.72 -19.03 6.31
C ALA A 146 -10.47 -19.39 4.83
N GLU A 147 -11.39 -19.04 3.93
CA GLU A 147 -11.27 -19.29 2.49
C GLU A 147 -10.13 -18.47 1.87
N GLU A 148 -10.05 -17.18 2.21
CA GLU A 148 -8.99 -16.29 1.76
C GLU A 148 -7.62 -16.77 2.29
N ALA A 149 -7.54 -17.22 3.54
CA ALA A 149 -6.33 -17.77 4.15
C ALA A 149 -5.86 -19.05 3.44
N GLU A 150 -6.79 -19.95 3.10
CA GLU A 150 -6.48 -21.15 2.31
C GLU A 150 -5.95 -20.79 0.91
N TYR A 151 -6.57 -19.81 0.26
CA TYR A 151 -6.09 -19.29 -1.02
C TYR A 151 -4.66 -18.76 -0.93
N LEU A 152 -4.37 -17.91 0.07
CA LEU A 152 -3.05 -17.29 0.27
C LEU A 152 -2.00 -18.34 0.62
N THR A 153 -2.31 -19.26 1.53
CA THR A 153 -1.40 -20.33 1.99
C THR A 153 -0.97 -21.23 0.83
N ARG A 154 -1.91 -21.62 -0.05
CA ARG A 154 -1.60 -22.45 -1.24
C ARG A 154 -0.59 -21.82 -2.18
N ARG A 155 -0.40 -20.50 -2.13
CA ARG A 155 0.52 -19.74 -3.00
C ARG A 155 1.82 -19.32 -2.33
N GLY A 156 2.07 -19.80 -1.11
CA GLY A 156 3.27 -19.46 -0.33
C GLY A 156 3.08 -18.30 0.63
N ASN A 157 1.82 -17.94 0.93
CA ASN A 157 1.40 -16.89 1.84
C ASN A 157 1.70 -15.49 1.30
N LEU A 158 2.95 -15.14 0.96
CA LEU A 158 3.35 -13.82 0.48
C LEU A 158 3.92 -13.86 -0.94
N PRO A 159 3.88 -12.73 -1.68
CA PRO A 159 4.55 -12.63 -2.98
C PRO A 159 6.04 -12.96 -2.84
N LYS A 160 6.55 -13.78 -3.76
CA LYS A 160 7.89 -14.39 -3.65
C LYS A 160 9.00 -13.48 -4.13
N THR A 161 8.69 -12.54 -5.03
CA THR A 161 9.69 -11.66 -5.64
C THR A 161 9.78 -10.30 -4.97
N THR A 162 9.17 -10.14 -3.79
CA THR A 162 9.12 -8.87 -3.06
C THR A 162 9.79 -8.98 -1.70
N GLU A 163 10.38 -7.88 -1.25
CA GLU A 163 10.63 -7.63 0.17
C GLU A 163 9.28 -7.22 0.82
N ASN A 164 8.85 -7.97 1.84
CA ASN A 164 7.53 -7.87 2.48
C ASN A 164 7.64 -7.15 3.83
N VAL A 165 7.01 -5.98 3.95
CA VAL A 165 7.05 -5.15 5.16
C VAL A 165 5.67 -5.03 5.82
N LYS A 166 5.58 -5.27 7.12
CA LYS A 166 4.34 -5.07 7.89
C LYS A 166 4.48 -3.86 8.81
N LEU A 167 3.46 -3.00 8.85
CA LEU A 167 3.41 -1.80 9.67
C LEU A 167 2.17 -1.88 10.56
N ILE A 168 2.33 -1.70 11.87
CA ILE A 168 1.26 -1.90 12.85
C ILE A 168 1.19 -0.68 13.78
N THR A 169 0.00 -0.09 13.90
CA THR A 169 -0.34 0.87 14.96
C THR A 169 -1.10 0.14 16.06
N LEU A 170 -0.57 0.13 17.28
CA LEU A 170 -1.24 -0.46 18.44
C LEU A 170 -2.26 0.50 19.00
N SER A 171 -3.55 0.16 18.92
CA SER A 171 -4.58 0.89 19.66
C SER A 171 -4.38 0.69 21.16
N PRO A 172 -4.45 1.76 21.99
CA PRO A 172 -4.35 1.66 23.44
C PRO A 172 -5.49 0.84 24.08
N GLU A 173 -6.58 0.62 23.35
CA GLU A 173 -7.75 -0.20 23.74
C GLU A 173 -7.65 -1.66 23.28
N ALA A 174 -6.61 -2.03 22.51
CA ALA A 174 -6.38 -3.43 22.16
C ALA A 174 -6.05 -4.19 23.44
N ASP A 175 -6.94 -5.09 23.84
CA ASP A 175 -6.80 -5.96 25.01
C ASP A 175 -5.35 -6.47 25.09
N THR A 176 -4.74 -6.30 26.27
CA THR A 176 -3.33 -6.59 26.60
C THR A 176 -2.91 -8.05 26.37
N GLY A 177 -3.77 -8.89 25.79
CA GLY A 177 -3.55 -10.29 25.44
C GLY A 177 -3.48 -10.61 23.93
N SER A 178 -3.87 -9.70 23.03
CA SER A 178 -3.69 -9.89 21.58
C SER A 178 -2.41 -9.18 21.15
N ALA A 179 -1.27 -9.84 21.35
CA ALA A 179 -0.02 -9.35 20.77
C ALA A 179 -0.24 -9.09 19.28
N PRO A 180 0.31 -8.00 18.70
CA PRO A 180 0.27 -7.81 17.26
C PRO A 180 0.76 -9.11 16.64
N LEU A 181 -0.03 -9.70 15.73
CA LEU A 181 0.36 -10.90 14.99
C LEU A 181 1.66 -10.58 14.26
N LEU A 182 2.79 -10.88 14.91
CA LEU A 182 4.10 -11.00 14.32
C LEU A 182 3.97 -12.18 13.38
N ASP A 183 3.63 -11.88 12.13
CA ASP A 183 3.49 -12.88 11.09
C ASP A 183 4.91 -13.14 10.58
N PRO A 184 5.52 -14.30 10.90
CA PRO A 184 6.90 -14.60 10.53
C PRO A 184 7.09 -14.71 9.02
N ALA A 185 6.00 -14.62 8.24
CA ALA A 185 6.10 -14.55 6.79
C ALA A 185 6.70 -13.21 6.32
N TYR A 186 6.48 -12.10 7.04
CA TYR A 186 7.03 -10.79 6.62
C TYR A 186 8.52 -10.69 6.94
N ASP A 187 9.26 -10.07 6.02
CA ASP A 187 10.71 -9.86 6.15
C ASP A 187 11.03 -8.84 7.25
N ASP A 188 10.22 -7.78 7.35
CA ASP A 188 10.34 -6.73 8.36
C ASP A 188 8.98 -6.40 8.98
N VAL A 189 8.94 -6.17 10.31
CA VAL A 189 7.72 -5.77 11.04
C VAL A 189 8.00 -4.56 11.92
N TYR A 190 7.27 -3.47 11.68
CA TYR A 190 7.35 -2.23 12.44
C TYR A 190 6.07 -2.01 13.26
N VAL A 191 6.25 -1.66 14.53
CA VAL A 191 5.15 -1.46 15.48
C VAL A 191 5.32 -0.10 16.16
N THR A 192 4.28 0.72 16.12
CA THR A 192 4.20 2.00 16.85
C THR A 192 2.93 2.03 17.70
N PRO A 193 2.90 2.75 18.84
CA PRO A 193 1.63 3.12 19.46
C PRO A 193 0.77 3.97 18.50
N ALA A 194 -0.54 3.78 18.53
CA ALA A 194 -1.47 4.67 17.82
C ALA A 194 -1.33 6.11 18.35
N PRO A 195 -1.55 7.12 17.49
CA PRO A 195 -1.64 8.50 17.97
C PRO A 195 -2.75 8.60 19.03
N GLY A 196 -2.62 9.59 19.93
CA GLY A 196 -3.61 9.86 20.99
C GLY A 196 -5.03 10.09 20.45
N PRO A 197 -6.03 10.32 21.32
CA PRO A 197 -7.44 10.35 20.92
C PRO A 197 -7.72 11.36 19.80
N GLY A 198 -8.28 10.89 18.69
CA GLY A 198 -8.66 11.69 17.51
C GLY A 198 -8.29 11.00 16.19
N PRO A 199 -8.79 11.51 15.03
CA PRO A 199 -8.32 11.04 13.73
C PRO A 199 -6.91 11.57 13.50
N GLY A 200 -5.91 10.74 13.78
CA GLY A 200 -4.52 11.00 13.41
C GLY A 200 -4.26 10.80 11.91
N PRO A 201 -3.02 11.07 11.43
CA PRO A 201 -2.62 10.69 10.08
C PRO A 201 -2.80 9.18 9.86
N LEU A 202 -3.13 8.79 8.64
CA LEU A 202 -3.22 7.37 8.26
C LEU A 202 -1.91 6.61 8.54
N LEU A 203 -0.79 7.31 8.30
CA LEU A 203 0.56 6.85 8.61
C LEU A 203 1.17 7.83 9.62
N PRO A 204 1.22 7.48 10.92
CA PRO A 204 1.99 8.22 11.90
C PRO A 204 3.45 8.38 11.47
N GLU A 205 4.08 9.49 11.88
CA GLU A 205 5.45 9.87 11.50
C GLU A 205 6.45 8.71 11.64
N ASP A 206 6.40 7.99 12.77
CA ASP A 206 7.30 6.87 13.05
C ASP A 206 7.15 5.74 12.00
N LEU A 207 5.91 5.35 11.65
CA LEU A 207 5.67 4.31 10.63
C LEU A 207 5.99 4.80 9.23
N ALA A 208 5.58 6.02 8.90
CA ALA A 208 5.88 6.64 7.61
C ALA A 208 7.40 6.70 7.37
N THR A 209 8.15 7.12 8.38
CA THR A 209 9.61 7.20 8.32
C THR A 209 10.24 5.82 8.21
N CYS A 210 9.77 4.83 8.99
CA CYS A 210 10.23 3.44 8.87
C CYS A 210 10.00 2.90 7.46
N LEU A 211 8.77 3.02 6.94
CA LEU A 211 8.43 2.58 5.58
C LEU A 211 9.36 3.25 4.55
N LEU A 212 9.40 4.58 4.51
CA LEU A 212 10.19 5.28 3.50
C LEU A 212 11.70 4.98 3.60
N ASN A 213 12.23 4.82 4.81
CA ASN A 213 13.62 4.41 5.00
C ASN A 213 13.87 3.01 4.45
N CYS A 214 12.95 2.05 4.70
CA CYS A 214 13.02 0.72 4.11
C CYS A 214 13.08 0.81 2.58
N LEU A 215 12.13 1.51 1.97
CA LEU A 215 12.00 1.61 0.51
C LEU A 215 13.22 2.27 -0.17
N THR A 216 14.00 3.06 0.58
CA THR A 216 15.23 3.71 0.07
C THR A 216 16.53 3.01 0.46
N ALA A 217 16.48 1.99 1.33
CA ALA A 217 17.68 1.28 1.77
C ALA A 217 18.34 0.55 0.57
N PRO A 218 19.69 0.57 0.46
CA PRO A 218 20.38 -0.22 -0.53
C PRO A 218 20.06 -1.70 -0.34
N ALA A 219 19.88 -2.43 -1.45
CA ALA A 219 19.68 -3.88 -1.38
C ALA A 219 20.84 -4.54 -0.60
N GLY A 220 20.52 -5.30 0.44
CA GLY A 220 21.52 -5.99 1.28
C GLY A 220 22.08 -5.20 2.48
N SER A 221 21.52 -4.03 2.81
CA SER A 221 21.96 -3.22 3.98
C SER A 221 21.10 -3.44 5.24
N ARG A 222 20.18 -4.40 5.25
CA ARG A 222 19.35 -4.75 6.42
C ARG A 222 19.99 -5.95 7.12
N LEU A 223 20.54 -5.71 8.30
CA LEU A 223 21.15 -6.69 9.21
C LEU A 223 20.23 -6.93 10.40
#